data_AF-A0A7X5F2B4-F1
#
_entry.id   AF-A0A7X5F2B4-F1
#
_cell.length_a   1.000
_cell.length_b   1.000
_cell.length_c   1.000
_cell.angle_alpha   90.00
_cell.angle_beta   90.00
_cell.angle_gamma   90.00
#
_symmetry.space_group_name_H-M   'P 1'
#
loop_
_entity.id
_entity.type
_entity.pdbx_description
1 polymer ?
#
loop_
_entity_poly.entity_id
_entity_poly.type
_entity_poly.pdbx_seq_one_letter_code
_entity_poly.pdbx_strand_id
1 'polypeptide(L)'
;MTRFAGYASVFHQPDGAGDVVLPGAFARSLARRGTAAVRMLWQHDRMQPIGIWEKAREDAHGLYVTGRLLTGVAAAREAAELISAGALDGLSIGFRALAAVKGEGGVRRHLTEIDLWEVSLVTFPEHPAARLTPLPAETAAR
;
A
#
# COMPACT_ATOMS: atom_id res chain seq x y z
N MET A 1 19.26 -4.71 -3.07
CA MET A 1 17.99 -4.62 -2.32
C MET A 1 16.87 -4.43 -3.31
N THR A 2 15.81 -5.22 -3.26
CA THR A 2 14.66 -5.07 -4.16
C THR A 2 13.85 -3.85 -3.74
N ARG A 3 13.81 -2.85 -4.62
CA ARG A 3 13.00 -1.63 -4.47
C ARG A 3 11.83 -1.68 -5.44
N PHE A 4 10.72 -1.10 -5.02
CA PHE A 4 9.52 -1.02 -5.84
C PHE A 4 8.70 0.20 -5.43
N ALA A 5 7.79 0.58 -6.31
CA ALA A 5 6.85 1.66 -6.07
C ALA A 5 5.46 1.25 -6.56
N GLY A 6 4.41 1.94 -6.12
CA GLY A 6 3.08 1.63 -6.59
C GLY A 6 2.02 2.47 -5.92
N TYR A 7 0.79 2.24 -6.36
CA TYR A 7 -0.38 2.76 -5.68
C TYR A 7 -0.94 1.69 -4.76
N ALA A 8 -1.00 1.98 -3.47
CA ALA A 8 -1.55 1.06 -2.46
C ALA A 8 -3.07 1.18 -2.36
N SER A 9 -3.63 2.32 -2.77
CA SER A 9 -5.05 2.61 -2.83
C SER A 9 -5.27 3.66 -3.91
N VAL A 10 -6.32 3.53 -4.71
CA VAL A 10 -6.68 4.46 -5.78
C VAL A 10 -7.96 5.19 -5.40
N PHE A 11 -8.01 6.49 -5.65
CA PHE A 11 -9.15 7.31 -5.29
C PHE A 11 -10.32 7.18 -6.26
N HIS A 12 -11.52 7.47 -5.75
CA HIS A 12 -12.76 7.55 -6.53
C HIS A 12 -13.19 6.26 -7.24
N GLN A 13 -12.55 5.13 -6.92
CA GLN A 13 -12.87 3.82 -7.45
C GLN A 13 -13.28 2.89 -6.30
N PRO A 14 -14.33 2.07 -6.49
CA PRO A 14 -14.70 1.08 -5.49
C PRO A 14 -13.68 -0.06 -5.45
N ASP A 15 -13.33 -0.49 -4.26
CA ASP A 15 -12.60 -1.75 -4.04
C ASP A 15 -13.56 -2.97 -4.07
N GLY A 16 -13.02 -4.16 -3.81
CA GLY A 16 -13.76 -5.42 -3.78
C GLY A 16 -14.86 -5.48 -2.71
N ALA A 17 -14.71 -4.72 -1.63
CA ALA A 17 -15.71 -4.56 -0.57
C ALA A 17 -16.75 -3.46 -0.90
N GLY A 18 -16.52 -2.68 -1.95
CA GLY A 18 -17.38 -1.58 -2.39
C GLY A 18 -17.07 -0.24 -1.73
N ASP A 19 -15.98 -0.14 -0.96
CA ASP A 19 -15.52 1.12 -0.37
C ASP A 19 -14.84 1.99 -1.42
N VAL A 20 -15.07 3.30 -1.35
CA VAL A 20 -14.38 4.27 -2.20
C VAL A 20 -13.52 5.17 -1.32
N VAL A 21 -12.21 5.21 -1.55
CA VAL A 21 -11.33 6.14 -0.84
C VAL A 21 -11.35 7.50 -1.53
N LEU A 22 -11.47 8.58 -0.75
CA LEU A 22 -11.41 9.95 -1.26
C LEU A 22 -10.06 10.62 -0.97
N PRO A 23 -9.65 11.60 -1.79
CA PRO A 23 -8.45 12.38 -1.53
C PRO A 23 -8.46 13.03 -0.14
N GLY A 24 -7.31 13.00 0.54
CA GLY A 24 -7.17 13.51 1.91
C GLY A 24 -7.43 12.47 2.99
N ALA A 25 -7.97 11.29 2.64
CA ALA A 25 -8.31 10.26 3.62
C ALA A 25 -7.09 9.76 4.43
N PHE A 26 -5.90 9.76 3.85
CA PHE A 26 -4.67 9.31 4.51
C PHE A 26 -3.87 10.45 5.15
N ALA A 27 -4.13 11.71 4.77
CA ALA A 27 -3.31 12.86 5.12
C ALA A 27 -3.05 12.98 6.63
N ARG A 28 -4.09 12.87 7.46
CA ARG A 28 -3.96 12.98 8.92
C ARG A 28 -3.17 11.82 9.52
N SER A 29 -3.36 10.59 9.02
CA SER A 29 -2.61 9.43 9.52
C SER A 29 -1.12 9.55 9.19
N LEU A 30 -0.79 9.89 7.94
CA LEU A 30 0.58 10.05 7.49
C LEU A 30 1.30 11.18 8.21
N ALA A 31 0.64 12.33 8.40
CA ALA A 31 1.20 13.46 9.14
C ALA A 31 1.50 13.11 10.61
N ARG A 32 0.61 12.34 11.26
CA ARG A 32 0.75 11.97 12.68
C ARG A 32 1.81 10.88 12.90
N ARG A 33 1.86 9.85 12.06
CA ARG A 33 2.68 8.64 12.29
C ARG A 33 4.02 8.69 11.57
N GLY A 34 4.11 9.40 10.45
CA GLY A 34 5.23 9.33 9.53
C GLY A 34 5.24 8.04 8.70
N THR A 35 5.86 8.10 7.53
CA THR A 35 5.93 6.97 6.59
C THR A 35 6.55 5.71 7.21
N ALA A 36 7.63 5.87 7.99
CA ALA A 36 8.36 4.73 8.57
C ALA A 36 7.54 3.93 9.60
N ALA A 37 6.44 4.49 10.11
CA ALA A 37 5.54 3.81 11.05
C ALA A 37 4.50 2.92 10.35
N VAL A 38 4.23 3.14 9.06
CA VAL A 38 3.39 2.26 8.24
C VAL A 38 4.16 0.97 8.01
N ARG A 39 3.56 -0.18 8.33
CA ARG A 39 4.24 -1.47 8.19
C ARG A 39 4.15 -2.00 6.76
N MET A 40 5.22 -2.65 6.30
CA MET A 40 5.22 -3.43 5.07
C MET A 40 5.14 -4.91 5.47
N LEU A 41 3.95 -5.49 5.33
CA LEU A 41 3.69 -6.86 5.74
C LEU A 41 3.56 -7.78 4.51
N TRP A 42 3.64 -9.08 4.77
CA TRP A 42 3.30 -10.13 3.81
C TRP A 42 1.87 -10.60 4.07
N GLN A 43 0.98 -10.50 3.08
CA GLN A 43 -0.39 -11.07 3.14
C GLN A 43 -1.17 -10.67 4.39
N HIS A 44 -1.04 -9.41 4.85
CA HIS A 44 -1.62 -8.90 6.10
C HIS A 44 -1.17 -9.62 7.38
N ASP A 45 -0.19 -10.50 7.31
CA ASP A 45 0.36 -11.21 8.47
C ASP A 45 1.23 -10.26 9.31
N ARG A 46 0.71 -9.90 10.48
CA ARG A 46 1.35 -9.02 11.46
C ARG A 46 2.66 -9.60 12.01
N MET A 47 2.88 -10.89 11.87
CA MET A 47 4.12 -11.57 12.25
C MET A 47 5.18 -11.57 11.14
N GLN A 48 4.85 -11.10 9.94
CA GLN A 48 5.75 -11.09 8.78
C GLN A 48 5.96 -9.68 8.22
N PRO A 49 6.64 -8.78 8.97
CA PRO A 49 7.19 -7.58 8.38
C PRO A 49 8.36 -7.94 7.45
N ILE A 50 8.26 -7.53 6.18
CA ILE A 50 9.20 -7.93 5.11
C ILE A 50 10.03 -6.78 4.55
N GLY A 51 9.74 -5.54 4.94
CA GLY A 51 10.36 -4.38 4.35
C GLY A 51 10.11 -3.10 5.11
N ILE A 52 10.53 -1.99 4.49
CA ILE A 52 10.24 -0.65 4.99
C ILE A 52 9.72 0.24 3.86
N TRP A 53 8.78 1.11 4.20
CA TRP A 53 8.34 2.19 3.32
C TRP A 53 9.29 3.38 3.46
N GLU A 54 9.80 3.85 2.32
CA GLU A 54 10.67 5.03 2.21
C GLU A 54 9.83 6.29 1.94
N LYS A 55 8.73 6.13 1.20
CA LYS A 55 7.77 7.19 0.89
C LYS A 55 6.35 6.64 0.96
N ALA A 56 5.45 7.42 1.53
CA ALA A 56 4.01 7.24 1.44
C ALA A 56 3.38 8.63 1.35
N ARG A 57 2.67 8.91 0.26
CA ARG A 57 2.03 10.21 0.03
C ARG A 57 0.77 10.05 -0.80
N GLU A 58 -0.15 10.98 -0.65
CA GLU A 58 -1.26 11.12 -1.58
C GLU A 58 -0.83 11.93 -2.81
N ASP A 59 -1.46 11.64 -3.95
CA ASP A 59 -1.55 12.55 -5.09
C ASP A 59 -2.95 12.49 -5.71
N ALA A 60 -3.12 13.09 -6.88
CA ALA A 60 -4.41 13.12 -7.56
C ALA A 60 -4.96 11.71 -7.92
N HIS A 61 -4.09 10.69 -7.99
CA HIS A 61 -4.51 9.33 -8.32
C HIS A 61 -4.82 8.50 -7.09
N GLY A 62 -4.01 8.57 -6.04
CA GLY A 62 -4.18 7.71 -4.87
C GLY A 62 -3.06 7.82 -3.83
N LEU A 63 -2.95 6.79 -3.00
CA LEU A 63 -1.85 6.61 -2.05
C LEU A 63 -0.65 5.98 -2.76
N TYR A 64 0.31 6.82 -3.15
CA TYR A 64 1.56 6.39 -3.75
C TYR A 64 2.59 6.02 -2.68
N VAL A 65 3.22 4.86 -2.83
CA VAL A 65 4.25 4.34 -1.93
C VAL A 65 5.52 3.94 -2.69
N THR A 66 6.68 4.13 -2.06
CA THR A 66 7.96 3.52 -2.49
C THR A 66 8.62 2.86 -1.29
N GLY A 67 9.20 1.68 -1.48
CA GLY A 67 9.81 0.94 -0.39
C GLY A 67 10.85 -0.06 -0.86
N ARG A 68 11.45 -0.75 0.12
CA ARG A 68 12.44 -1.79 -0.12
C ARG A 68 12.24 -3.01 0.78
N LEU A 69 12.50 -4.18 0.21
CA LEU A 69 12.50 -5.45 0.94
C LEU A 69 13.77 -5.59 1.79
N LEU A 70 13.63 -6.13 3.00
CA LEU A 70 14.74 -6.41 3.90
C LEU A 70 15.28 -7.82 3.63
N THR A 71 16.34 -7.92 2.82
CA THR A 71 16.91 -9.21 2.38
C THR A 71 17.39 -10.13 3.51
N GLY A 72 17.55 -9.63 4.74
CA GLY A 72 17.81 -10.45 5.92
C GLY A 72 16.62 -11.32 6.35
N VAL A 73 15.40 -10.94 5.98
CA VAL A 73 14.15 -11.66 6.28
C VAL A 73 13.86 -12.69 5.19
N ALA A 74 13.54 -13.93 5.55
CA ALA A 74 13.28 -15.01 4.59
C ALA A 74 12.09 -14.72 3.67
N ALA A 75 10.93 -14.38 4.24
CA ALA A 75 9.74 -14.00 3.48
C ALA A 75 9.98 -12.82 2.53
N ALA A 76 10.86 -11.88 2.89
CA ALA A 76 11.23 -10.78 2.01
C ALA A 76 12.05 -11.23 0.78
N ARG A 77 12.86 -12.28 0.91
CA ARG A 77 13.57 -12.86 -0.24
C ARG A 77 12.60 -13.60 -1.16
N GLU A 78 11.69 -14.38 -0.60
CA GLU A 78 10.63 -15.04 -1.37
C GLU A 78 9.74 -14.03 -2.10
N ALA A 79 9.34 -12.95 -1.43
CA ALA A 79 8.63 -11.83 -2.04
C ALA A 79 9.41 -11.23 -3.22
N ALA A 80 10.72 -11.01 -3.06
CA ALA A 80 11.56 -10.46 -4.11
C ALA A 80 11.62 -11.36 -5.36
N GLU A 81 11.75 -12.68 -5.18
CA GLU A 81 11.74 -13.64 -6.28
C GLU A 81 10.38 -13.64 -7.00
N LEU A 82 9.28 -13.66 -6.24
CA LEU A 82 7.93 -13.64 -6.80
C LEU A 82 7.62 -12.36 -7.58
N ILE A 83 8.06 -11.20 -7.07
CA ILE A 83 7.96 -9.92 -7.79
C ILE A 83 8.78 -9.97 -9.08
N SER A 84 10.02 -10.44 -9.01
CA SER A 84 10.90 -10.52 -10.19
C SER A 84 10.35 -11.46 -11.26
N ALA A 85 9.66 -12.52 -10.86
CA ALA A 85 9.01 -13.47 -11.76
C ALA A 85 7.65 -12.98 -12.29
N GLY A 86 7.15 -11.83 -11.83
CA GLY A 86 5.81 -11.33 -12.17
C GLY A 86 4.66 -12.12 -11.53
N ALA A 87 4.95 -12.98 -10.55
CA ALA A 87 3.96 -13.76 -9.83
C ALA A 87 3.30 -12.99 -8.66
N LEU A 88 3.85 -11.82 -8.31
CA LEU A 88 3.35 -10.97 -7.23
C LEU A 88 3.53 -9.50 -7.57
N ASP A 89 2.43 -8.77 -7.69
CA ASP A 89 2.41 -7.33 -7.93
C ASP A 89 1.35 -6.58 -7.11
N GLY A 90 0.60 -7.27 -6.24
CA GLY A 90 -0.50 -6.69 -5.48
C GLY A 90 -0.06 -5.89 -4.26
N LEU A 91 -0.71 -4.75 -4.05
CA LEU A 91 -0.65 -3.97 -2.81
C LEU A 91 -2.04 -3.88 -2.18
N SER A 92 -2.12 -3.99 -0.86
CA SER A 92 -3.39 -3.78 -0.13
C SER A 92 -3.14 -3.03 1.17
N ILE A 93 -4.10 -2.22 1.60
CA ILE A 93 -4.00 -1.40 2.80
C ILE A 93 -4.72 -2.05 3.98
N GLY A 94 -4.10 -1.97 5.15
CA GLY A 94 -4.65 -2.37 6.42
C GLY A 94 -4.86 -1.13 7.26
N PHE A 95 -6.11 -0.89 7.65
CA PHE A 95 -6.49 0.38 8.24
C PHE A 95 -7.72 0.28 9.14
N ARG A 96 -7.97 1.36 9.89
CA ARG A 96 -9.26 1.61 10.55
C ARG A 96 -9.93 2.84 9.94
N ALA A 97 -11.17 2.71 9.49
CA ALA A 97 -11.98 3.85 9.07
C ALA A 97 -12.28 4.76 10.27
N LEU A 98 -11.98 6.05 10.17
CA LEU A 98 -12.30 7.05 11.20
C LEU A 98 -13.51 7.90 10.81
N ALA A 99 -13.68 8.20 9.52
CA ALA A 99 -14.84 8.90 8.99
C ALA A 99 -15.18 8.41 7.58
N ALA A 100 -16.47 8.40 7.28
CA ALA A 100 -16.99 8.09 5.96
C ALA A 100 -18.31 8.82 5.71
N VAL A 101 -18.63 9.07 4.45
CA VAL A 101 -19.93 9.58 4.00
C VAL A 101 -20.63 8.52 3.15
N LYS A 102 -21.96 8.63 3.02
CA LYS A 102 -22.69 7.77 2.08
C LYS A 102 -22.35 8.19 0.65
N GLY A 103 -21.99 7.21 -0.17
CA GLY A 103 -21.83 7.37 -1.60
C GLY A 103 -23.16 7.48 -2.32
N GLU A 104 -23.10 7.73 -3.62
CA GLU A 104 -24.30 7.78 -4.47
C GLU A 104 -25.07 6.45 -4.40
N GLY A 105 -26.40 6.54 -4.26
CA GLY A 105 -27.27 5.37 -4.08
C GLY A 105 -27.26 4.77 -2.67
N GLY A 106 -26.47 5.29 -1.72
CA GLY A 106 -26.53 4.94 -0.29
C GLY A 106 -25.99 3.57 0.11
N VAL A 107 -25.51 2.77 -0.85
CA VAL A 107 -25.01 1.40 -0.63
C VAL A 107 -23.51 1.39 -0.32
N ARG A 108 -22.73 2.28 -0.96
CA ARG A 108 -21.28 2.36 -0.79
C ARG A 108 -20.92 3.43 0.21
N ARG A 109 -19.90 3.21 1.05
CA ARG A 109 -19.33 4.28 1.87
C ARG A 109 -18.11 4.88 1.15
N HIS A 110 -18.03 6.20 1.18
CA HIS A 110 -16.87 6.93 0.72
C HIS A 110 -16.03 7.28 1.95
N LEU A 111 -14.85 6.68 2.05
CA LEU A 111 -13.91 6.87 3.15
C LEU A 111 -13.26 8.24 3.01
N THR A 112 -13.58 9.14 3.94
CA THR A 112 -13.04 10.51 4.01
C THR A 112 -11.91 10.61 5.00
N GLU A 113 -11.77 9.64 5.90
CA GLU A 113 -10.65 9.61 6.83
C GLU A 113 -10.29 8.20 7.31
N ILE A 114 -9.00 7.89 7.20
CA ILE A 114 -8.44 6.59 7.45
C ILE A 114 -7.27 6.69 8.43
N ASP A 115 -7.25 5.77 9.39
CA ASP A 115 -6.08 5.47 10.21
C ASP A 115 -5.28 4.34 9.57
N LEU A 116 -4.32 4.71 8.71
CA LEU A 116 -3.46 3.76 8.00
C LEU A 116 -2.45 3.10 8.95
N TRP A 117 -2.43 1.77 9.00
CA TRP A 117 -1.51 1.00 9.84
C TRP A 117 -0.42 0.32 9.01
N GLU A 118 -0.80 -0.24 7.88
CA GLU A 118 0.10 -1.04 7.06
C GLU A 118 -0.29 -0.99 5.58
N VAL A 119 0.67 -1.34 4.74
CA VAL A 119 0.48 -1.65 3.33
C VAL A 119 1.20 -2.97 3.07
N SER A 120 0.45 -4.00 2.69
CA SER A 120 0.92 -5.35 2.48
C SER A 120 1.25 -5.63 1.01
N LEU A 121 2.22 -6.50 0.80
CA LEU A 121 2.35 -7.24 -0.45
C LEU A 121 1.39 -8.42 -0.42
N VAL A 122 0.53 -8.53 -1.43
CA VAL A 122 -0.56 -9.52 -1.45
C VAL A 122 -0.67 -10.17 -2.82
N THR A 123 -1.13 -11.42 -2.85
CA THR A 123 -1.40 -12.11 -4.13
C THR A 123 -2.63 -11.52 -4.82
N PHE A 124 -3.68 -11.24 -4.03
CA PHE A 124 -4.94 -10.69 -4.52
C PHE A 124 -5.28 -9.45 -3.70
N PRO A 125 -5.09 -8.25 -4.25
CA PRO A 125 -5.42 -7.03 -3.55
C PRO A 125 -6.92 -6.75 -3.61
N GLU A 126 -7.43 -6.13 -2.54
CA GLU A 126 -8.83 -5.71 -2.44
C GLU A 126 -9.20 -4.75 -3.58
N HIS A 127 -8.25 -3.88 -4.00
CA HIS A 127 -8.43 -3.01 -5.15
C HIS A 127 -7.60 -3.52 -6.36
N PRO A 128 -8.25 -3.83 -7.52
CA PRO A 128 -7.55 -4.32 -8.71
C PRO A 128 -6.52 -3.37 -9.34
N ALA A 129 -6.53 -2.09 -9.02
CA ALA A 129 -5.56 -1.11 -9.49
C ALA A 129 -4.43 -0.85 -8.48
N ALA A 130 -4.51 -1.43 -7.27
CA ALA A 130 -3.47 -1.32 -6.28
C ALA A 130 -2.32 -2.28 -6.63
N ARG A 131 -1.35 -1.77 -7.37
CA ARG A 131 -0.25 -2.55 -7.94
C ARG A 131 1.10 -1.89 -7.68
N LEU A 132 2.11 -2.71 -7.48
CA LEU A 132 3.51 -2.30 -7.46
C LEU A 132 4.17 -2.51 -8.82
N THR A 133 5.28 -1.82 -9.02
CA THR A 133 6.20 -1.96 -10.13
C THR A 133 7.62 -1.97 -9.56
N PRO A 134 8.45 -2.94 -9.96
CA PRO A 134 9.86 -2.96 -9.59
C PRO A 134 10.55 -1.66 -10.02
N LEU A 135 11.40 -1.11 -9.16
CA LEU A 135 12.25 0.02 -9.52
C LEU A 135 13.61 -0.49 -10.02
N PRO A 136 14.26 0.23 -10.95
CA PRO A 136 15.63 -0.07 -11.34
C PRO A 136 16.55 -0.13 -10.13
N ALA A 137 17.58 -0.99 -10.20
CA ALA A 137 18.65 -0.96 -9.23
C ALA A 137 19.28 0.43 -9.24
N GLU A 138 19.40 1.03 -8.05
CA GLU A 138 20.06 2.32 -7.90
C GLU A 138 21.51 2.16 -8.37
N THR A 139 21.85 2.84 -9.47
CA THR A 139 23.25 2.88 -9.91
C THR A 139 23.95 3.77 -8.92
N ALA A 140 24.79 3.20 -8.06
CA ALA A 140 25.62 3.99 -7.16
C ALA A 140 26.43 4.98 -8.01
N ALA A 141 26.10 6.27 -7.91
CA ALA A 141 27.00 7.32 -8.37
C ALA A 141 28.32 7.14 -7.60
N ARG A 142 29.40 6.94 -8.35
CA ARG A 142 30.74 6.75 -7.83
C ARG A 142 31.24 8.01 -7.11
#